data_AF-A0A7L2RV20-F1
#
_entry.id   AF-A0A7L2RV20-F1
#
_cell.length_a   1.000
_cell.length_b   1.000
_cell.length_c   1.000
_cell.angle_alpha   90.00
_cell.angle_beta   90.00
_cell.angle_gamma   90.00
#
_symmetry.space_group_name_H-M   'P 1'
#
loop_
_entity.id
_entity.type
_entity.pdbx_description
1 polymer ?
#
loop_
_entity_poly.entity_id
_entity_poly.type
_entity_poly.pdbx_seq_one_letter_code
_entity_poly.pdbx_strand_id
1 'polypeptide(L)'
;LRRGRPLQESFIKLVEACNDPSLSMDRWLGRLESSRWLSHVKAALSTACLAAQCMDREESHVLVHGAEGTDTTLLVTALAQVILDPSCRTLEGFQGLLEREWIQSGHPFHLRCARSASSHARLKQEAPLFLLFLDCVWQLSRQFPFSLEFGEHLLLTLFDNAYASAYGTFLCNSEKERSLCKVKESTHSLWAWLNQPEEKHKFLNPLYSHNALVIWPSVEPQSIQLWQGLFLRWIRPSQYLDEAWEEIQRLVKEN
;
A
#
# COMPACT_ATOMS: atom_id res chain seq x y z
N LEU A 1 21.94 -13.52 -6.60
CA LEU A 1 20.89 -12.73 -7.30
C LEU A 1 20.52 -11.53 -6.44
N ARG A 2 20.56 -10.31 -7.00
CA ARG A 2 20.34 -9.02 -6.32
C ARG A 2 18.88 -8.57 -6.52
N ARG A 3 17.90 -9.37 -6.08
CA ARG A 3 16.46 -9.12 -6.33
C ARG A 3 15.91 -8.14 -5.30
N GLY A 4 14.99 -7.25 -5.69
CA GLY A 4 14.50 -6.14 -4.86
C GLY A 4 15.34 -4.85 -4.93
N ARG A 5 16.63 -4.94 -5.26
CA ARG A 5 17.52 -3.76 -5.36
C ARG A 5 17.03 -2.64 -6.27
N PRO A 6 16.55 -2.89 -7.50
CA PRO A 6 16.09 -1.79 -8.35
C PRO A 6 14.96 -1.00 -7.70
N LEU A 7 14.04 -1.68 -7.00
CA LEU A 7 12.95 -1.02 -6.30
C LEU A 7 13.42 -0.31 -5.03
N GLN A 8 14.35 -0.90 -4.27
CA GLN A 8 14.95 -0.24 -3.11
C GLN A 8 15.72 1.03 -3.53
N GLU A 9 16.51 0.97 -4.60
CA GLU A 9 17.22 2.12 -5.16
C GLU A 9 16.25 3.17 -5.71
N SER A 10 15.15 2.75 -6.32
CA SER A 10 14.05 3.62 -6.75
C SER A 10 13.46 4.40 -5.58
N PHE A 11 13.14 3.70 -4.50
CA PHE A 11 12.57 4.28 -3.30
C PHE A 11 13.53 5.23 -2.58
N ILE A 12 14.81 4.87 -2.43
CA ILE A 12 15.83 5.76 -1.85
C ILE A 12 15.93 7.07 -2.63
N LYS A 13 16.00 7.00 -3.97
CA LYS A 13 16.05 8.19 -4.83
C LYS A 13 14.80 9.05 -4.69
N LEU A 14 13.62 8.44 -4.56
CA LEU A 14 12.38 9.16 -4.36
C LEU A 14 12.40 9.91 -3.03
N VAL A 15 12.77 9.22 -1.94
CA VAL A 15 12.88 9.82 -0.60
C VAL A 15 13.89 10.97 -0.57
N GLU A 16 15.04 10.83 -1.24
CA GLU A 16 16.04 11.89 -1.40
C GLU A 16 15.51 13.09 -2.20
N ALA A 17 14.75 12.84 -3.27
CA ALA A 17 14.13 13.89 -4.08
C ALA A 17 13.05 14.65 -3.30
N CYS A 18 12.25 13.93 -2.53
CA CYS A 18 11.18 14.50 -1.73
C CYS A 18 11.73 15.36 -0.60
N ASN A 19 12.74 14.90 0.16
CA ASN A 19 13.27 15.57 1.35
C ASN A 19 14.21 16.76 1.10
N ASP A 20 14.40 17.20 -0.15
CA ASP A 20 15.27 18.31 -0.52
C ASP A 20 14.44 19.54 -0.93
N PRO A 21 14.09 20.44 0.01
CA PRO A 21 13.25 21.61 -0.27
C PRO A 21 13.98 22.70 -1.09
N SER A 22 15.30 22.55 -1.31
CA SER A 22 16.12 23.53 -2.03
C SER A 22 16.05 23.38 -3.56
N LEU A 23 15.39 22.32 -4.06
CA LEU A 23 15.32 22.02 -5.48
C LEU A 23 14.41 23.00 -6.23
N SER A 24 14.88 23.43 -7.41
CA SER A 24 13.97 24.05 -8.39
C SER A 24 12.98 23.02 -8.93
N MET A 25 11.85 23.49 -9.46
CA MET A 25 10.80 22.61 -9.99
C MET A 25 11.32 21.64 -11.06
N ASP A 26 12.12 22.10 -12.03
CA ASP A 26 12.69 21.25 -13.07
C ASP A 26 13.60 20.16 -12.50
N ARG A 27 14.43 20.50 -11.50
CA ARG A 27 15.33 19.54 -10.85
C ARG A 27 14.54 18.53 -10.01
N TRP A 28 13.49 18.97 -9.33
CA TRP A 28 12.62 18.10 -8.55
C TRP A 28 11.89 17.11 -9.46
N LEU A 29 11.30 17.58 -10.56
CA LEU A 29 10.65 16.72 -11.57
C LEU A 29 11.65 15.74 -12.20
N GLY A 30 12.85 16.21 -12.55
CA GLY A 30 13.91 15.35 -13.08
C GLY A 30 14.37 14.28 -12.08
N ARG A 31 14.47 14.60 -10.78
CA ARG A 31 14.78 13.60 -9.74
C ARG A 31 13.63 12.61 -9.54
N LEU A 32 12.39 13.08 -9.52
CA LEU A 32 11.19 12.24 -9.44
C LEU A 32 11.15 11.23 -10.59
N GLU A 33 11.36 11.68 -11.83
CA GLU A 33 11.45 10.80 -13.00
C GLU A 33 12.61 9.80 -12.86
N SER A 34 13.80 10.28 -12.45
CA SER A 34 15.00 9.44 -12.28
C SER A 34 14.84 8.35 -11.20
N SER A 35 13.93 8.56 -10.24
CA SER A 35 13.60 7.58 -9.21
C SER A 35 12.90 6.35 -9.80
N ARG A 36 12.13 6.51 -10.89
CA ARG A 36 11.29 5.47 -11.51
C ARG A 36 10.21 4.88 -10.61
N TRP A 37 9.94 5.47 -9.44
CA TRP A 37 8.94 4.93 -8.51
C TRP A 37 7.55 4.86 -9.15
N LEU A 38 7.11 5.94 -9.78
CA LEU A 38 5.81 5.98 -10.48
C LEU A 38 5.76 5.00 -11.66
N SER A 39 6.90 4.67 -12.28
CA SER A 39 6.97 3.60 -13.29
C SER A 39 6.71 2.22 -12.68
N HIS A 40 7.18 1.98 -11.45
CA HIS A 40 6.89 0.73 -10.73
C HIS A 40 5.42 0.64 -10.30
N VAL A 41 4.83 1.74 -9.82
CA VAL A 41 3.38 1.83 -9.52
C VAL A 41 2.57 1.52 -10.77
N LYS A 42 2.87 2.18 -11.89
CA LYS A 42 2.24 1.92 -13.19
C LYS A 42 2.35 0.45 -13.59
N ALA A 43 3.55 -0.14 -13.50
CA ALA A 43 3.77 -1.53 -13.90
C ALA A 43 2.97 -2.52 -13.04
N ALA A 44 2.91 -2.30 -11.72
CA ALA A 44 2.14 -3.13 -10.80
C ALA A 44 0.63 -3.07 -11.11
N LEU A 45 0.07 -1.86 -11.23
CA LEU A 45 -1.34 -1.67 -11.59
C LEU A 45 -1.67 -2.24 -12.96
N SER A 46 -0.82 -2.02 -13.97
CA SER A 46 -1.04 -2.54 -15.33
C SER A 46 -1.08 -4.07 -15.34
N THR A 47 -0.18 -4.71 -14.59
CA THR A 47 -0.13 -6.18 -14.49
C THR A 47 -1.35 -6.74 -13.76
N ALA A 48 -1.77 -6.08 -12.68
CA ALA A 48 -2.98 -6.45 -11.95
C ALA A 48 -4.26 -6.27 -12.80
N CYS A 49 -4.33 -5.18 -13.58
CA CYS A 49 -5.43 -4.95 -14.52
C CYS A 49 -5.48 -6.03 -15.61
N LEU A 50 -4.33 -6.46 -16.13
CA LEU A 50 -4.28 -7.54 -17.11
C LEU A 50 -4.79 -8.85 -16.51
N ALA A 51 -4.35 -9.21 -15.29
CA ALA A 51 -4.84 -10.40 -14.60
C ALA A 51 -6.35 -10.32 -14.34
N ALA A 52 -6.84 -9.16 -13.87
CA ALA A 52 -8.25 -8.92 -13.66
C ALA A 52 -9.06 -9.01 -14.97
N GLN A 53 -8.54 -8.47 -16.08
CA GLN A 53 -9.21 -8.49 -17.38
C GLN A 53 -9.40 -9.91 -17.90
N CYS A 54 -8.36 -10.75 -17.81
CA CYS A 54 -8.46 -12.14 -18.22
C CYS A 54 -9.53 -12.91 -17.41
N MET A 55 -9.70 -12.59 -16.12
CA MET A 55 -10.70 -13.24 -15.26
C MET A 55 -12.11 -12.73 -15.50
N ASP A 56 -12.30 -11.40 -15.54
CA ASP A 56 -13.62 -10.76 -15.61
C ASP A 56 -14.21 -10.73 -17.03
N ARG A 57 -13.37 -10.51 -18.05
CA ARG A 57 -13.84 -10.30 -19.44
C ARG A 57 -13.60 -11.47 -20.36
N GLU A 58 -12.53 -12.23 -20.14
CA GLU A 58 -12.14 -13.37 -20.99
C GLU A 58 -12.52 -14.72 -20.37
N GLU A 59 -13.17 -14.70 -19.19
CA GLU A 59 -13.62 -15.88 -18.44
C GLU A 59 -12.51 -16.95 -18.27
N SER A 60 -11.27 -16.48 -18.12
CA SER A 60 -10.06 -17.31 -18.13
C SER A 60 -9.41 -17.40 -16.74
N HIS A 61 -8.81 -18.55 -16.44
CA HIS A 61 -8.02 -18.73 -15.22
C HIS A 61 -6.60 -18.20 -15.41
N VAL A 62 -6.13 -17.40 -14.45
CA VAL A 62 -4.79 -16.77 -14.50
C VAL A 62 -3.90 -17.36 -13.42
N LEU A 63 -2.76 -17.92 -13.82
CA LEU A 63 -1.68 -18.30 -12.90
C LEU A 63 -0.65 -17.17 -12.84
N VAL A 64 -0.59 -16.48 -11.69
CA VAL A 64 0.42 -15.45 -11.43
C VAL A 64 1.60 -16.08 -10.68
N HIS A 65 2.82 -15.92 -11.21
CA HIS A 65 4.01 -16.34 -10.48
C HIS A 65 5.20 -15.38 -10.67
N GLY A 66 5.89 -15.10 -9.58
CA GLY A 66 7.23 -14.53 -9.55
C GLY A 66 8.28 -15.62 -9.37
N ALA A 67 9.50 -15.22 -9.00
CA ALA A 67 10.59 -16.17 -8.83
C ALA A 67 10.44 -17.08 -7.60
N GLU A 68 9.88 -16.57 -6.50
CA GLU A 68 9.69 -17.31 -5.24
C GLU A 68 8.23 -17.32 -4.77
N GLY A 69 7.33 -16.62 -5.47
CA GLY A 69 5.92 -16.56 -5.08
C GLY A 69 5.58 -15.59 -3.94
N THR A 70 6.58 -14.99 -3.26
CA THR A 70 6.40 -14.28 -1.99
C THR A 70 6.53 -12.75 -2.07
N ASP A 71 6.76 -12.20 -3.27
CA ASP A 71 6.91 -10.75 -3.49
C ASP A 71 5.94 -10.27 -4.59
N THR A 72 6.40 -10.19 -5.85
CA THR A 72 5.61 -9.63 -6.96
C THR A 72 4.36 -10.42 -7.28
N THR A 73 4.34 -11.73 -6.98
CA THR A 73 3.11 -12.54 -7.05
C THR A 73 2.03 -11.94 -6.16
N LEU A 74 2.34 -11.77 -4.87
CA LEU A 74 1.39 -11.29 -3.87
C LEU A 74 0.94 -9.86 -4.16
N LEU A 75 1.85 -9.01 -4.65
CA LEU A 75 1.53 -7.67 -5.13
C LEU A 75 0.44 -7.69 -6.21
N VAL A 76 0.61 -8.52 -7.24
CA VAL A 76 -0.31 -8.60 -8.37
C VAL A 76 -1.62 -9.27 -7.97
N THR A 77 -1.58 -10.38 -7.22
CA THR A 77 -2.79 -11.11 -6.81
C THR A 77 -3.63 -10.29 -5.83
N ALA A 78 -3.01 -9.59 -4.88
CA ALA A 78 -3.74 -8.72 -3.96
C ALA A 78 -4.36 -7.51 -4.69
N LEU A 79 -3.65 -6.87 -5.62
CA LEU A 79 -4.22 -5.76 -6.40
C LEU A 79 -5.36 -6.21 -7.31
N ALA A 80 -5.23 -7.37 -7.97
CA ALA A 80 -6.31 -7.92 -8.78
C ALA A 80 -7.57 -8.19 -7.93
N GLN A 81 -7.41 -8.67 -6.70
CA GLN A 81 -8.54 -8.86 -5.76
C GLN A 81 -9.19 -7.53 -5.35
N VAL A 82 -8.43 -6.48 -5.06
CA VAL A 82 -8.99 -5.14 -4.78
C VAL A 82 -9.75 -4.58 -6.00
N ILE A 83 -9.26 -4.86 -7.21
CA ILE A 83 -9.89 -4.43 -8.48
C ILE A 83 -11.21 -5.16 -8.73
N LEU A 84 -11.21 -6.49 -8.56
CA LEU A 84 -12.31 -7.38 -8.92
C LEU A 84 -13.40 -7.46 -7.85
N ASP A 85 -13.01 -7.56 -6.57
CA ASP A 85 -13.91 -7.97 -5.49
C ASP A 85 -14.27 -6.77 -4.59
N PRO A 86 -15.56 -6.34 -4.56
CA PRO A 86 -16.06 -5.35 -3.60
C PRO A 86 -15.76 -5.69 -2.13
N SER A 87 -15.72 -6.97 -1.76
CA SER A 87 -15.45 -7.38 -0.38
C SER A 87 -14.07 -6.91 0.08
N CYS A 88 -13.07 -6.97 -0.81
CA CYS A 88 -11.69 -6.53 -0.56
C CYS A 88 -11.54 -5.00 -0.43
N ARG A 89 -12.60 -4.23 -0.71
CA ARG A 89 -12.64 -2.77 -0.59
C ARG A 89 -13.30 -2.27 0.69
N THR A 90 -13.85 -3.18 1.51
CA THR A 90 -14.27 -2.90 2.88
C THR A 90 -13.05 -2.89 3.82
N LEU A 91 -13.14 -2.21 4.96
CA LEU A 91 -12.05 -2.19 5.96
C LEU A 91 -11.73 -3.60 6.45
N GLU A 92 -12.76 -4.38 6.79
CA GLU A 92 -12.60 -5.76 7.25
C GLU A 92 -12.06 -6.67 6.14
N GLY A 93 -12.61 -6.58 4.94
CA GLY A 93 -12.16 -7.41 3.82
C GLY A 93 -10.75 -7.05 3.34
N PHE A 94 -10.34 -5.79 3.42
CA PHE A 94 -8.96 -5.39 3.15
C PHE A 94 -7.99 -5.92 4.21
N GLN A 95 -8.35 -5.86 5.50
CA GLN A 95 -7.55 -6.50 6.57
C GLN A 95 -7.44 -8.02 6.34
N GLY A 96 -8.55 -8.69 5.97
CA GLY A 96 -8.57 -10.11 5.62
C GLY A 96 -7.72 -10.44 4.40
N LEU A 97 -7.71 -9.58 3.38
CA LEU A 97 -6.84 -9.69 2.21
C LEU A 97 -5.37 -9.62 2.62
N LEU A 98 -4.99 -8.65 3.46
CA LEU A 98 -3.62 -8.51 3.96
C LEU A 98 -3.17 -9.73 4.78
N GLU A 99 -4.04 -10.22 5.66
CA GLU A 99 -3.78 -11.39 6.48
C GLU A 99 -3.55 -12.64 5.61
N ARG A 100 -4.42 -12.87 4.61
CA ARG A 100 -4.31 -14.03 3.72
C ARG A 100 -3.13 -13.90 2.75
N GLU A 101 -3.12 -12.87 1.92
CA GLU A 101 -2.21 -12.76 0.77
C GLU A 101 -0.81 -12.32 1.15
N TRP A 102 -0.63 -11.51 2.20
CA TRP A 102 0.70 -11.01 2.57
C TRP A 102 1.28 -11.80 3.73
N ILE A 103 0.51 -11.98 4.79
CA ILE A 103 1.02 -12.56 6.04
C ILE A 103 1.08 -14.09 5.93
N GLN A 104 -0.05 -14.75 5.66
CA GLN A 104 -0.13 -16.22 5.65
C GLN A 104 0.58 -16.83 4.43
N SER A 105 0.53 -16.17 3.26
CA SER A 105 1.28 -16.60 2.06
C SER A 105 2.80 -16.37 2.16
N GLY A 106 3.29 -15.76 3.25
CA GLY A 106 4.71 -15.75 3.58
C GLY A 106 5.51 -14.64 2.91
N HIS A 107 4.93 -13.43 2.76
CA HIS A 107 5.75 -12.26 2.46
C HIS A 107 6.79 -12.06 3.58
N PRO A 108 8.10 -11.98 3.26
CA PRO A 108 9.14 -11.96 4.27
C PRO A 108 9.31 -10.57 4.90
N PHE A 109 8.32 -10.10 5.66
CA PHE A 109 8.27 -8.75 6.24
C PHE A 109 9.53 -8.41 7.04
N HIS A 110 10.02 -9.30 7.90
CA HIS A 110 11.22 -9.04 8.68
C HIS A 110 12.48 -8.81 7.80
N LEU A 111 12.62 -9.51 6.67
CA LEU A 111 13.73 -9.28 5.74
C LEU A 111 13.52 -8.06 4.83
N ARG A 112 12.27 -7.78 4.44
CA ARG A 112 11.93 -6.72 3.48
C ARG A 112 11.84 -5.34 4.13
N CYS A 113 11.43 -5.30 5.40
CA CYS A 113 11.24 -4.09 6.22
C CYS A 113 12.21 -4.05 7.42
N ALA A 114 13.40 -4.66 7.30
CA ALA A 114 14.35 -4.86 8.41
C ALA A 114 14.87 -3.56 9.06
N ARG A 115 14.97 -2.48 8.28
CA ARG A 115 15.39 -1.15 8.74
C ARG A 115 14.36 -0.12 8.34
N SER A 116 14.46 1.08 8.93
CA SER A 116 13.61 2.19 8.51
C SER A 116 13.65 2.35 7.00
N ALA A 117 12.49 2.67 6.42
CA ALA A 117 12.35 2.87 4.98
C ALA A 117 13.40 3.89 4.45
N SER A 118 13.78 4.88 5.27
CA SER A 118 14.77 5.91 4.95
C SER A 118 16.23 5.52 5.19
N SER A 119 16.55 4.24 5.45
CA SER A 119 17.93 3.83 5.73
C SER A 119 18.79 3.82 4.46
N HIS A 120 19.95 4.50 4.49
CA HIS A 120 20.94 4.46 3.41
C HIS A 120 21.78 3.17 3.39
N ALA A 121 21.57 2.25 4.34
CA ALA A 121 22.29 0.98 4.40
C ALA A 121 21.77 0.01 3.33
N ARG A 122 22.65 -0.45 2.44
CA ARG A 122 22.28 -1.29 1.30
C ARG A 122 22.30 -2.77 1.68
N LEU A 123 21.29 -3.24 2.40
CA LEU A 123 21.12 -4.67 2.64
C LEU A 123 20.60 -5.38 1.38
N LYS A 124 20.97 -6.65 1.23
CA LYS A 124 20.77 -7.39 -0.02
C LYS A 124 19.32 -7.83 -0.25
N GLN A 125 18.47 -7.77 0.79
CA GLN A 125 17.14 -8.38 0.83
C GLN A 125 16.00 -7.40 1.16
N GLU A 126 16.29 -6.13 1.44
CA GLU A 126 15.25 -5.11 1.61
C GLU A 126 14.60 -4.80 0.26
N ALA A 127 13.27 -4.65 0.26
CA ALA A 127 12.53 -4.17 -0.90
C ALA A 127 11.15 -3.65 -0.45
N PRO A 128 10.73 -2.45 -0.88
CA PRO A 128 9.49 -1.81 -0.43
C PRO A 128 8.27 -2.34 -1.21
N LEU A 129 8.12 -3.67 -1.29
CA LEU A 129 7.04 -4.36 -2.04
C LEU A 129 5.67 -4.08 -1.41
N PHE A 130 5.58 -4.20 -0.09
CA PHE A 130 4.36 -3.89 0.64
C PHE A 130 4.01 -2.40 0.51
N LEU A 131 5.00 -1.50 0.58
CA LEU A 131 4.78 -0.08 0.30
C LEU A 131 4.29 0.15 -1.13
N LEU A 132 4.88 -0.50 -2.13
CA LEU A 132 4.44 -0.39 -3.53
C LEU A 132 2.99 -0.82 -3.69
N PHE A 133 2.57 -1.88 -2.98
CA PHE A 133 1.17 -2.30 -2.90
C PHE A 133 0.28 -1.20 -2.31
N LEU A 134 0.67 -0.64 -1.16
CA LEU A 134 -0.10 0.43 -0.51
C LEU A 134 -0.22 1.68 -1.40
N ASP A 135 0.84 2.05 -2.11
CA ASP A 135 0.80 3.16 -3.08
C ASP A 135 -0.17 2.86 -4.22
N CYS A 136 -0.16 1.64 -4.76
CA CYS A 136 -1.14 1.24 -5.77
C CYS A 136 -2.59 1.32 -5.25
N VAL A 137 -2.85 0.89 -3.99
CA VAL A 137 -4.17 1.03 -3.36
C VAL A 137 -4.54 2.51 -3.15
N TRP A 138 -3.58 3.37 -2.83
CA TRP A 138 -3.79 4.82 -2.78
C TRP A 138 -4.10 5.41 -4.16
N GLN A 139 -3.49 4.92 -5.25
CA GLN A 139 -3.90 5.33 -6.60
C GLN A 139 -5.35 4.93 -6.88
N LEU A 140 -5.77 3.73 -6.46
CA LEU A 140 -7.15 3.27 -6.61
C LEU A 140 -8.13 4.14 -5.80
N SER A 141 -7.83 4.46 -4.54
CA SER A 141 -8.71 5.31 -3.71
C SER A 141 -8.88 6.70 -4.34
N ARG A 142 -7.84 7.25 -4.96
CA ARG A 142 -7.91 8.53 -5.66
C ARG A 142 -8.75 8.52 -6.93
N GLN A 143 -8.66 7.43 -7.72
CA GLN A 143 -9.43 7.31 -8.94
C GLN A 143 -10.89 6.89 -8.67
N PHE A 144 -11.14 6.24 -7.52
CA PHE A 144 -12.45 5.76 -7.10
C PHE A 144 -12.78 6.22 -5.67
N PRO A 145 -12.99 7.53 -5.45
CA PRO A 145 -13.09 8.14 -4.11
C PRO A 145 -14.24 7.61 -3.24
N PHE A 146 -15.26 6.99 -3.83
CA PHE A 146 -16.40 6.41 -3.12
C PHE A 146 -16.29 4.89 -2.93
N SER A 147 -15.34 4.21 -3.58
CA SER A 147 -15.36 2.73 -3.70
C SER A 147 -14.62 1.98 -2.61
N LEU A 148 -13.77 2.65 -1.83
CA LEU A 148 -13.01 2.05 -0.73
C LEU A 148 -13.56 2.58 0.59
N GLU A 149 -13.88 1.66 1.53
CA GLU A 149 -14.44 2.00 2.84
C GLU A 149 -13.41 2.64 3.76
N PHE A 150 -12.12 2.46 3.47
CA PHE A 150 -11.02 3.01 4.23
C PHE A 150 -10.31 4.15 3.49
N GLY A 151 -9.77 5.08 4.26
CA GLY A 151 -9.04 6.24 3.76
C GLY A 151 -7.52 6.08 3.75
N GLU A 152 -6.84 7.15 3.33
CA GLU A 152 -5.38 7.24 3.31
C GLU A 152 -4.74 6.99 4.67
N HIS A 153 -5.40 7.40 5.77
CA HIS A 153 -4.90 7.21 7.13
C HIS A 153 -4.61 5.74 7.45
N LEU A 154 -5.47 4.81 7.00
CA LEU A 154 -5.22 3.37 7.17
C LEU A 154 -3.93 2.95 6.48
N LEU A 155 -3.74 3.39 5.23
CA LEU A 155 -2.59 3.01 4.42
C LEU A 155 -1.28 3.53 5.03
N LEU A 156 -1.29 4.77 5.57
CA LEU A 156 -0.16 5.33 6.30
C LEU A 156 0.14 4.54 7.58
N THR A 157 -0.89 4.19 8.37
CA THR A 157 -0.73 3.38 9.58
C THR A 157 -0.18 1.98 9.27
N LEU A 158 -0.63 1.34 8.19
CA LEU A 158 -0.11 0.06 7.73
C LEU A 158 1.35 0.16 7.30
N PHE A 159 1.71 1.23 6.57
CA PHE A 159 3.10 1.50 6.21
C PHE A 159 3.97 1.63 7.46
N ASP A 160 3.61 2.50 8.41
CA ASP A 160 4.44 2.73 9.60
C ASP A 160 4.58 1.43 10.42
N ASN A 161 3.50 0.66 10.59
CA ASN A 161 3.55 -0.63 11.31
C ASN A 161 4.26 -1.76 10.56
N ALA A 162 4.43 -1.69 9.24
CA ALA A 162 5.24 -2.68 8.52
C ALA A 162 6.75 -2.53 8.82
N TYR A 163 7.20 -1.31 9.13
CA TYR A 163 8.61 -0.99 9.40
C TYR A 163 8.94 -0.88 10.90
N ALA A 164 8.01 -0.35 11.71
CA ALA A 164 8.17 -0.20 13.14
C ALA A 164 6.81 -0.35 13.83
N SER A 165 6.64 -1.41 14.62
CA SER A 165 5.36 -1.72 15.25
C SER A 165 5.50 -2.21 16.68
N ALA A 166 4.51 -1.87 17.49
CA ALA A 166 4.28 -2.49 18.81
C ALA A 166 3.47 -3.80 18.71
N TYR A 167 3.04 -4.19 17.50
CA TYR A 167 2.17 -5.34 17.26
C TYR A 167 2.91 -6.49 16.56
N GLY A 168 2.38 -7.70 16.70
CA GLY A 168 2.91 -8.90 16.05
C GLY A 168 2.57 -9.06 14.57
N THR A 169 1.64 -8.25 14.05
CA THR A 169 1.00 -8.47 12.75
C THR A 169 1.97 -8.54 11.58
N PHE A 170 3.07 -7.78 11.59
CA PHE A 170 4.08 -7.81 10.51
C PHE A 170 5.43 -8.40 10.93
N LEU A 171 5.50 -9.15 12.04
CA LEU A 171 6.72 -9.82 12.48
C LEU A 171 7.01 -11.10 11.68
N CYS A 172 8.27 -11.56 11.73
CA CYS A 172 8.77 -12.77 11.07
C CYS A 172 8.65 -12.75 9.53
N ASN A 173 9.01 -13.85 8.87
CA ASN A 173 9.00 -13.97 7.41
C ASN A 173 7.98 -14.97 6.84
N SER A 174 7.38 -15.79 7.69
CA SER A 174 6.42 -16.82 7.27
C SER A 174 5.51 -17.22 8.42
N GLU A 175 4.37 -17.84 8.11
CA GLU A 175 3.46 -18.38 9.14
C GLU A 175 4.14 -19.46 10.01
N LYS A 176 5.07 -20.23 9.42
CA LYS A 176 5.89 -21.20 10.16
C LYS A 176 6.74 -20.50 11.23
N GLU A 177 7.44 -19.43 10.87
CA GLU A 177 8.25 -18.66 11.82
C GLU A 177 7.37 -18.02 12.90
N ARG A 178 6.23 -17.43 12.54
CA ARG A 178 5.28 -16.82 13.50
C ARG A 178 4.78 -17.82 14.53
N SER A 179 4.50 -19.05 14.09
CA SER A 179 4.10 -20.16 14.96
C SER A 179 5.21 -20.57 15.92
N LEU A 180 6.45 -20.69 15.42
CA LEU A 180 7.62 -21.03 16.25
C LEU A 180 7.94 -19.94 17.28
N CYS A 181 7.77 -18.67 16.91
CA CYS A 181 7.96 -17.52 17.79
C CYS A 181 6.76 -17.25 18.71
N LYS A 182 5.67 -18.01 18.61
CA LYS A 182 4.42 -17.82 19.39
C LYS A 182 3.92 -16.38 19.33
N VAL A 183 3.91 -15.79 18.13
CA VAL A 183 3.59 -14.37 17.94
C VAL A 183 2.17 -14.06 18.42
N LYS A 184 1.20 -14.94 18.13
CA LYS A 184 -0.21 -14.75 18.50
C LYS A 184 -0.40 -14.73 20.02
N GLU A 185 0.44 -15.43 20.77
CA GLU A 185 0.38 -15.54 22.23
C GLU A 185 1.23 -14.48 22.94
N SER A 186 2.31 -14.02 22.31
CA SER A 186 3.30 -13.13 22.92
C SER A 186 3.15 -11.66 22.53
N THR A 187 2.28 -11.34 21.59
CA THR A 187 2.10 -9.98 21.05
C THR A 187 0.64 -9.63 20.83
N HIS A 188 0.35 -8.33 20.73
CA HIS A 188 -0.99 -7.86 20.34
C HIS A 188 -1.13 -7.81 18.81
N SER A 189 -2.36 -8.00 18.34
CA SER A 189 -2.72 -7.84 16.92
C SER A 189 -3.00 -6.38 16.58
N LEU A 190 -2.42 -5.90 15.47
CA LEU A 190 -2.73 -4.58 14.92
C LEU A 190 -4.22 -4.47 14.56
N TRP A 191 -4.81 -5.55 14.03
CA TRP A 191 -6.23 -5.61 13.67
C TRP A 191 -7.12 -5.38 14.89
N ALA A 192 -6.76 -5.95 16.04
CA ALA A 192 -7.52 -5.79 17.27
C ALA A 192 -7.55 -4.34 17.77
N TRP A 193 -6.46 -3.58 17.53
CA TRP A 193 -6.41 -2.16 17.84
C TRP A 193 -7.14 -1.30 16.80
N LEU A 194 -6.88 -1.51 15.50
CA LEU A 194 -7.52 -0.77 14.41
C LEU A 194 -9.05 -0.87 14.45
N ASN A 195 -9.58 -2.02 14.90
CA ASN A 195 -11.01 -2.27 14.95
C ASN A 195 -11.68 -1.80 16.25
N GLN A 196 -10.94 -1.22 17.20
CA GLN A 196 -11.58 -0.56 18.35
C GLN A 196 -12.45 0.61 17.87
N PRO A 197 -13.67 0.81 18.41
CA PRO A 197 -14.57 1.87 17.95
C PRO A 197 -13.93 3.28 17.96
N GLU A 198 -13.10 3.55 18.96
CA GLU A 198 -12.36 4.81 19.14
C GLU A 198 -11.28 5.06 18.09
N GLU A 199 -10.80 4.01 17.41
CA GLU A 199 -9.75 4.13 16.39
C GLU A 199 -10.33 3.93 14.99
N LYS A 200 -11.25 2.97 14.84
CA LYS A 200 -11.86 2.56 13.58
C LYS A 200 -12.34 3.74 12.74
N HIS A 201 -13.03 4.71 13.36
CA HIS A 201 -13.60 5.85 12.65
C HIS A 201 -12.56 6.75 11.95
N LYS A 202 -11.31 6.78 12.44
CA LYS A 202 -10.22 7.56 11.84
C LYS A 202 -9.77 6.97 10.50
N PHE A 203 -10.02 5.68 10.30
CA PHE A 203 -9.63 4.94 9.10
C PHE A 203 -10.72 4.87 8.06
N LEU A 204 -11.96 5.21 8.40
CA LEU A 204 -13.09 5.12 7.47
C LEU A 204 -13.15 6.31 6.52
N ASN A 205 -13.51 6.02 5.28
CA ASN A 205 -13.85 7.00 4.27
C ASN A 205 -15.32 7.40 4.42
N PRO A 206 -15.63 8.64 4.82
CA PRO A 206 -17.01 9.11 4.98
C PRO A 206 -17.76 9.16 3.64
N LEU A 207 -17.05 9.18 2.51
CA LEU A 207 -17.64 9.15 1.17
C LEU A 207 -17.92 7.72 0.68
N TYR A 208 -17.64 6.69 1.48
CA TYR A 208 -17.80 5.32 1.01
C TYR A 208 -19.26 5.01 0.60
N SER A 209 -19.40 4.45 -0.59
CA SER A 209 -20.63 3.88 -1.11
C SER A 209 -20.31 2.53 -1.73
N HIS A 210 -21.08 1.51 -1.38
CA HIS A 210 -20.85 0.16 -1.87
C HIS A 210 -20.94 0.11 -3.41
N ASN A 211 -19.80 -0.11 -4.05
CA ASN A 211 -19.69 -0.24 -5.50
C ASN A 211 -19.45 -1.70 -5.88
N ALA A 212 -20.49 -2.39 -6.35
CA ALA A 212 -20.42 -3.81 -6.73
C ALA A 212 -19.58 -4.07 -8.00
N LEU A 213 -19.26 -3.03 -8.78
CA LEU A 213 -18.58 -3.17 -10.06
C LEU A 213 -17.07 -3.30 -9.89
N VAL A 214 -16.44 -3.98 -10.85
CA VAL A 214 -14.99 -3.99 -11.03
C VAL A 214 -14.48 -2.56 -11.29
N ILE A 215 -13.41 -2.18 -10.61
CA ILE A 215 -12.81 -0.84 -10.74
C ILE A 215 -11.59 -0.88 -11.69
N TRP A 216 -11.71 -0.28 -12.87
CA TRP A 216 -10.65 -0.27 -13.89
C TRP A 216 -9.82 1.02 -13.83
N PRO A 217 -8.69 1.08 -13.09
CA PRO A 217 -7.90 2.30 -13.00
C PRO A 217 -7.26 2.67 -14.34
N SER A 218 -7.15 3.97 -14.59
CA SER A 218 -6.25 4.49 -15.61
C SER A 218 -4.80 4.34 -15.14
N VAL A 219 -4.00 3.64 -15.95
CA VAL A 219 -2.55 3.45 -15.75
C VAL A 219 -1.72 4.36 -16.67
N GLU A 220 -2.35 5.36 -17.28
CA GLU A 220 -1.66 6.37 -18.05
C GLU A 220 -0.80 7.27 -17.16
N PRO A 221 0.37 7.75 -17.63
CA PRO A 221 1.30 8.51 -16.79
C PRO A 221 0.67 9.71 -16.08
N GLN A 222 -0.24 10.43 -16.74
CA GLN A 222 -0.95 11.58 -16.16
C GLN A 222 -1.96 11.21 -15.05
N SER A 223 -2.35 9.94 -14.94
CA SER A 223 -3.26 9.44 -13.91
C SER A 223 -2.54 8.98 -12.63
N ILE A 224 -1.27 8.61 -12.75
CA ILE A 224 -0.43 8.17 -11.64
C ILE A 224 0.24 9.38 -11.00
N GLN A 225 0.00 9.60 -9.71
CA GLN A 225 0.53 10.76 -9.00
C GLN A 225 1.44 10.35 -7.84
N LEU A 226 2.31 11.26 -7.42
CA LEU A 226 3.08 11.07 -6.19
C LEU A 226 2.14 11.01 -4.98
N TRP A 227 2.30 10.00 -4.13
CA TRP A 227 1.60 9.90 -2.86
C TRP A 227 2.13 10.95 -1.87
N GLN A 228 1.63 12.17 -1.99
CA GLN A 228 2.12 13.33 -1.22
C GLN A 228 1.95 13.15 0.29
N GLY A 229 0.83 12.57 0.73
CA GLY A 229 0.54 12.32 2.15
C GLY A 229 1.54 11.37 2.82
N LEU A 230 2.26 10.54 2.05
CA LEU A 230 3.37 9.73 2.55
C LEU A 230 4.73 10.40 2.31
N PHE A 231 5.04 10.73 1.05
CA PHE A 231 6.39 11.11 0.65
C PHE A 231 6.75 12.57 0.99
N LEU A 232 5.76 13.45 1.15
CA LEU A 232 5.95 14.86 1.50
C LEU A 232 5.47 15.19 2.93
N ARG A 233 5.16 14.17 3.74
CA ARG A 233 4.55 14.33 5.08
C ARG A 233 5.35 15.15 6.09
N TRP A 234 6.66 15.26 5.87
CA TRP A 234 7.57 16.04 6.73
C TRP A 234 7.85 17.45 6.21
N ILE A 235 7.33 17.80 5.04
CA ILE A 235 7.62 19.05 4.32
C ILE A 235 6.35 19.87 4.18
N ARG A 236 5.23 19.21 3.87
CA ARG A 236 3.92 19.82 3.77
C ARG A 236 3.16 19.62 5.07
N PRO A 237 2.70 20.70 5.73
CA PRO A 237 1.80 20.57 6.86
C PRO A 237 0.53 19.81 6.45
N SER A 238 0.09 18.86 7.27
CA SER A 238 -1.17 18.14 7.05
C SER A 238 -2.39 18.99 7.39
N GLN A 239 -2.22 20.08 8.14
CA GLN A 239 -3.30 20.90 8.70
C GLN A 239 -4.43 21.20 7.71
N TYR A 240 -4.13 21.68 6.50
CA TYR A 240 -5.19 22.00 5.52
C TYR A 240 -5.92 20.77 4.98
N LEU A 241 -5.23 19.62 4.88
CA LEU A 241 -5.85 18.36 4.48
C LEU A 241 -6.72 17.81 5.61
N ASP A 242 -6.25 17.94 6.85
CA ASP A 242 -6.99 17.56 8.05
C ASP A 242 -8.26 18.40 8.19
N GLU A 243 -8.17 19.73 8.04
CA GLU A 243 -9.31 20.67 8.04
C GLU A 243 -10.31 20.34 6.91
N ALA A 244 -9.83 20.06 5.71
CA ALA A 244 -10.69 19.68 4.59
C ALA A 244 -11.40 18.34 4.86
N TRP A 245 -10.72 17.39 5.50
CA TRP A 245 -11.30 16.10 5.85
C TRP A 245 -12.34 16.20 6.96
N GLU A 246 -12.09 17.01 7.97
CA GLU A 246 -13.08 17.33 9.02
C GLU A 246 -14.32 17.98 8.43
N GLU A 247 -14.16 18.87 7.45
CA GLU A 247 -15.29 19.49 6.75
C GLU A 247 -16.09 18.46 5.94
N ILE A 248 -15.42 17.57 5.20
CA ILE A 248 -16.10 16.49 4.48
C ILE A 248 -16.92 15.62 5.45
N GLN A 249 -16.35 15.27 6.61
CA GLN A 249 -17.06 14.49 7.62
C GLN A 249 -18.28 15.21 8.19
N ARG A 250 -18.19 16.53 8.38
CA ARG A 250 -19.31 17.37 8.83
C ARG A 250 -20.42 17.39 7.79
N LEU A 251 -20.11 17.67 6.52
CA LEU A 251 -21.08 17.71 5.43
C LEU A 251 -21.80 16.37 5.19
N VAL A 252 -21.10 15.25 5.37
CA VAL A 252 -21.70 13.91 5.25
C VAL A 252 -22.64 13.60 6.40
N LYS A 253 -22.36 14.08 7.63
CA LYS A 253 -23.24 13.87 8.79
C LYS A 253 -24.50 14.74 8.75
N GLU A 254 -24.46 15.86 8.04
CA GLU A 254 -25.57 16.80 7.91
C GLU A 254 -26.60 16.39 6.82
N ASN A 255 -26.23 15.48 5.92
CA ASN A 255 -27.10 14.92 4.87
C ASN A 255 -27.66 13.54 5.25
#